data_AF-A0A925X7I1-F1
#
_entry.id   AF-A0A925X7I1-F1
#
_cell.length_a   1.000
_cell.length_b   1.000
_cell.length_c   1.000
_cell.angle_alpha   90.00
_cell.angle_beta   90.00
_cell.angle_gamma   90.00
#
_symmetry.space_group_name_H-M   'P 1'
#
loop_
_entity.id
_entity.type
_entity.pdbx_description
1 polymer ?
#
loop_
_entity_poly.entity_id
_entity_poly.type
_entity_poly.pdbx_seq_one_letter_code
_entity_poly.pdbx_strand_id
1 'polypeptide(L)'
;IQEFFITAAGKRNVLQLRADIFNVGNLINSDWGVSNRVVQASPLVSAGTTAGGVPQYRINSVGAGAAARPISTTFIPNNNIGDVWTGQVGVRYIFN
;
A
#
# COMPACT_ATOMS: atom_id res chain seq x y z
N ILE A 1 -4.94 -21.84 -12.43
CA ILE A 1 -6.34 -22.08 -12.83
C ILE A 1 -6.48 -23.56 -13.17
N GLN A 2 -7.56 -24.20 -12.72
CA GLN A 2 -7.84 -25.61 -13.00
C GLN A 2 -9.17 -25.71 -13.74
N GLU A 3 -9.24 -26.60 -14.72
CA GLU A 3 -10.44 -26.85 -15.49
C GLU A 3 -11.00 -28.24 -15.21
N PHE A 4 -12.32 -28.34 -15.20
CA PHE A 4 -13.08 -29.57 -15.05
C PHE A 4 -14.09 -29.66 -16.19
N PHE A 5 -14.10 -30.80 -16.87
CA PHE A 5 -15.03 -31.05 -17.96
C PHE A 5 -16.27 -31.76 -17.42
N ILE A 6 -17.44 -31.19 -17.67
CA ILE A 6 -18.71 -31.68 -17.15
C ILE A 6 -19.63 -31.96 -18.34
N THR A 7 -20.11 -33.19 -18.46
CA THR A 7 -21.15 -33.51 -19.44
C THR A 7 -22.51 -33.32 -18.76
N ALA A 8 -23.28 -32.34 -19.23
CA ALA A 8 -24.63 -32.06 -18.75
C ALA A 8 -25.57 -31.94 -19.95
N ALA A 9 -26.73 -32.60 -19.89
CA ALA A 9 -27.70 -32.64 -20.99
C ALA A 9 -27.10 -33.04 -22.37
N GLY A 10 -26.15 -33.98 -22.37
CA GLY A 10 -25.49 -34.45 -23.60
C GLY A 10 -24.47 -33.46 -24.19
N LYS A 11 -24.22 -32.32 -23.53
CA LYS A 11 -23.25 -31.32 -23.95
C LYS A 11 -22.07 -31.23 -22.99
N ARG A 12 -20.87 -31.05 -23.54
CA ARG A 12 -19.64 -30.88 -22.76
C ARG A 12 -19.45 -29.41 -22.37
N ASN A 13 -19.62 -29.13 -21.09
CA ASN A 13 -19.39 -27.83 -20.46
C ASN A 13 -18.04 -27.80 -19.74
N VAL A 14 -17.58 -26.61 -19.39
CA VAL A 14 -16.32 -26.41 -18.64
C VAL A 14 -16.60 -25.63 -17.36
N LEU A 15 -16.15 -26.17 -16.22
CA LEU A 15 -16.06 -25.46 -14.95
C LEU A 15 -14.59 -25.12 -14.71
N GLN A 16 -14.29 -23.83 -14.57
CA GLN A 16 -12.96 -23.34 -14.24
C GLN A 16 -12.94 -22.82 -12.81
N LEU A 17 -11.96 -23.27 -12.04
CA LEU A 17 -11.66 -22.78 -10.70
C LEU A 17 -10.31 -22.06 -10.69
N ARG A 18 -10.27 -20.90 -10.07
CA ARG A 18 -9.08 -20.08 -9.94
C ARG A 18 -8.89 -19.64 -8.49
N ALA A 19 -7.65 -19.67 -8.03
CA ALA A 19 -7.23 -19.01 -6.80
C ALA A 19 -5.93 -18.26 -7.10
N ASP A 20 -5.84 -17.00 -6.69
CA ASP A 20 -4.65 -16.17 -6.81
C ASP A 20 -4.37 -15.51 -5.47
N ILE A 21 -3.10 -15.40 -5.11
CA ILE A 21 -2.66 -14.69 -3.91
C ILE A 21 -1.55 -13.72 -4.34
N PHE A 22 -1.74 -12.45 -4.04
CA PHE A 22 -0.76 -11.40 -4.26
C PHE A 22 -0.06 -11.08 -2.94
N ASN A 23 1.23 -10.74 -3.04
CA ASN A 23 2.10 -10.45 -1.90
C ASN A 23 2.16 -11.59 -0.87
N VAL A 24 2.43 -12.82 -1.34
CA VAL A 24 2.54 -14.04 -0.50
C VAL A 24 3.63 -13.91 0.58
N GLY A 25 4.69 -13.14 0.32
CA GLY A 25 5.71 -12.86 1.34
C GLY A 25 5.12 -12.14 2.55
N ASN A 26 4.26 -11.15 2.31
CA ASN A 26 3.55 -10.43 3.37
C ASN A 26 2.57 -11.31 4.16
N LEU A 27 1.97 -12.31 3.51
CA LEU A 27 1.13 -13.32 4.19
C LEU A 27 1.92 -14.16 5.19
N ILE A 28 3.20 -14.45 4.89
CA ILE A 28 4.09 -15.23 5.77
C ILE A 28 4.68 -14.34 6.88
N ASN A 29 5.07 -13.12 6.53
CA ASN A 29 5.61 -12.13 7.46
C ASN A 29 5.09 -10.73 7.10
N SER A 30 4.34 -10.12 8.02
CA SER A 30 3.70 -8.82 7.83
C SER A 30 4.65 -7.66 7.56
N ASP A 31 5.95 -7.81 7.87
CA ASP A 31 6.96 -6.77 7.66
C ASP A 31 7.56 -6.85 6.24
N TRP A 32 7.34 -7.94 5.50
CA TRP A 32 7.89 -8.12 4.17
C TRP A 32 7.03 -7.48 3.09
N GLY A 33 7.68 -6.74 2.19
CA GLY A 33 7.00 -6.07 1.08
C GLY A 33 6.21 -4.82 1.48
N VAL A 34 6.37 -4.32 2.72
CA VAL A 34 5.77 -3.06 3.18
C VAL A 34 6.63 -1.89 2.69
N SER A 35 6.03 -0.99 1.92
CA SER A 35 6.71 0.22 1.45
C SER A 35 6.79 1.28 2.55
N ASN A 36 7.73 2.21 2.39
CA ASN A 36 7.87 3.37 3.26
C ASN A 36 7.45 4.64 2.50
N ARG A 37 6.89 5.61 3.22
CA ARG A 37 6.64 6.96 2.70
C ARG A 37 7.46 8.00 3.44
N VAL A 38 7.83 9.06 2.72
CA VAL A 38 8.51 10.22 3.29
C VAL A 38 7.53 11.02 4.14
N VAL A 39 7.92 11.35 5.36
CA VAL A 39 7.09 12.09 6.31
C VAL A 39 6.90 13.55 5.87
N GLN A 40 7.97 14.19 5.39
CA GLN A 40 7.97 15.56 4.90
C GLN A 40 9.10 15.73 3.87
N ALA A 41 8.77 16.17 2.66
CA ALA A 41 9.75 16.34 1.58
C ALA A 41 10.66 17.56 1.81
N SER A 42 10.16 18.58 2.51
CA SER A 42 10.92 19.79 2.86
C SER A 42 11.22 19.83 4.36
N PRO A 43 12.41 19.35 4.80
CA PRO A 43 12.73 19.25 6.22
C PRO A 43 12.94 20.61 6.89
N LEU A 44 13.23 21.66 6.13
CA LEU A 44 13.39 23.02 6.60
C LEU A 44 12.26 23.91 6.06
N VAL A 45 11.82 24.83 6.91
CA VAL A 45 10.86 25.89 6.55
C VAL A 45 11.38 27.23 7.05
N SER A 46 11.08 28.31 6.31
CA SER A 46 11.45 29.66 6.74
C SER A 46 10.82 30.00 8.08
N ALA A 47 11.62 30.57 8.98
CA ALA A 47 11.23 31.09 10.27
C ALA A 47 11.23 32.63 10.30
N GLY A 48 11.30 33.27 9.13
CA GLY A 48 11.41 34.72 8.98
C GLY A 48 12.85 35.18 8.76
N THR A 49 13.06 36.48 8.82
CA THR A 49 14.35 37.13 8.61
C THR A 49 14.59 38.08 9.76
N THR A 50 15.81 38.09 10.32
CA THR A 50 16.15 39.02 11.39
C THR A 50 16.12 40.47 10.90
N ALA A 51 16.09 41.44 11.82
CA ALA A 51 16.15 42.87 11.47
C ALA A 51 17.41 43.25 10.67
N GLY A 52 18.48 42.45 10.76
CA GLY A 52 19.71 42.59 9.97
C GLY A 52 19.68 41.92 8.60
N GLY A 53 18.52 41.42 8.14
CA GLY A 53 18.38 40.78 6.83
C GLY A 53 18.84 39.33 6.76
N VAL A 54 19.12 38.68 7.89
CA VAL A 54 19.59 37.28 7.92
C VAL A 54 18.39 36.32 7.92
N PRO A 55 18.22 35.46 6.90
CA PRO A 55 17.14 34.49 6.86
C PRO A 55 17.31 33.44 7.98
N GLN A 56 16.22 33.12 8.65
CA GLN A 56 16.16 32.08 9.67
C GLN A 56 15.32 30.92 9.15
N TYR A 57 15.73 29.71 9.51
CA TYR A 57 15.02 28.49 9.16
C TYR A 57 14.82 27.66 10.42
N ARG A 58 13.75 26.86 10.40
CA ARG A 58 13.46 25.89 11.45
C ARG A 58 13.14 24.54 10.83
N ILE A 59 13.31 23.49 11.63
CA ILE A 59 12.85 22.16 11.26
C ILE A 59 11.33 22.19 11.09
N ASN A 60 10.88 21.58 10.00
CA ASN A 60 9.48 21.49 9.67
C ASN A 60 8.74 20.62 10.69
N SER A 61 7.47 20.91 10.94
CA SER A 61 6.66 20.21 11.94
C SER A 61 5.62 19.33 11.27
N VAL A 62 5.25 18.23 11.93
CA VAL A 62 4.16 17.33 11.54
C VAL A 62 3.10 17.28 12.62
N GLY A 63 1.85 17.03 12.21
CA GLY A 63 0.67 17.15 13.08
C GLY A 63 0.02 18.53 12.99
N ALA A 64 -1.09 18.71 13.70
CA ALA A 64 -1.88 19.95 13.70
C ALA A 64 -2.20 20.40 15.13
N GLY A 65 -2.32 21.72 15.33
CA GLY A 65 -2.65 22.31 16.64
C GLY A 65 -1.66 21.93 17.73
N ALA A 66 -2.18 21.57 18.91
CA ALA A 66 -1.37 21.20 20.08
C ALA A 66 -0.51 19.92 19.89
N ALA A 67 -0.77 19.12 18.85
CA ALA A 67 0.00 17.91 18.54
C ALA A 67 1.17 18.15 17.57
N ALA A 68 1.37 19.39 17.11
CA ALA A 68 2.45 19.72 16.19
C ALA A 68 3.82 19.50 16.85
N ARG A 69 4.66 18.69 16.20
CA ARG A 69 6.01 18.36 16.67
C ARG A 69 7.01 18.45 15.51
N PRO A 70 8.27 18.84 15.75
CA PRO A 70 9.31 18.79 14.71
C PRO A 70 9.41 17.38 14.11
N ILE A 71 9.71 17.28 12.82
CA ILE A 71 10.00 15.99 12.21
C ILE A 71 11.20 15.33 12.91
N SER A 72 11.04 14.07 13.32
CA SER A 72 12.07 13.28 13.99
C SER A 72 12.47 12.03 13.22
N THR A 73 11.69 11.65 12.19
CA THR A 73 11.95 10.50 11.32
C THR A 73 11.76 10.88 9.86
N THR A 74 12.59 10.33 8.98
CA THR A 74 12.53 10.57 7.53
C THR A 74 11.43 9.75 6.87
N PHE A 75 11.30 8.48 7.29
CA PHE A 75 10.40 7.50 6.70
C PHE A 75 9.48 6.91 7.77
N ILE A 76 8.25 6.62 7.35
CA ILE A 76 7.30 5.80 8.11
C ILE A 76 6.72 4.71 7.19
N PRO A 77 6.29 3.58 7.75
CA PRO A 77 5.60 2.55 6.98
C PRO A 77 4.38 3.14 6.28
N ASN A 78 4.17 2.71 5.04
CA ASN A 78 2.99 3.04 4.29
C ASN A 78 1.84 2.08 4.65
N ASN A 79 0.61 2.43 4.26
CA ASN A 79 -0.59 1.68 4.63
C ASN A 79 -1.55 1.50 3.44
N ASN A 80 -1.00 1.21 2.26
CA ASN A 80 -1.76 1.04 1.03
C ASN A 80 -2.03 -0.43 0.73
N ILE A 81 -2.92 -0.69 -0.25
CA ILE A 81 -3.28 -2.06 -0.65
C ILE A 81 -2.09 -2.89 -1.18
N GLY A 82 -1.03 -2.23 -1.65
CA GLY A 82 0.21 -2.90 -2.07
C GLY A 82 1.06 -3.41 -0.90
N ASP A 83 0.82 -2.90 0.31
CA ASP A 83 1.58 -3.24 1.53
C ASP A 83 0.96 -4.41 2.29
N VAL A 84 -0.15 -4.96 1.79
CA VAL A 84 -0.86 -6.10 2.37
C VAL A 84 -0.95 -7.24 1.37
N TRP A 85 -1.15 -8.46 1.86
CA TRP A 85 -1.52 -9.58 1.00
C TRP A 85 -3.00 -9.51 0.60
N THR A 86 -3.31 -9.96 -0.60
CA THR A 86 -4.71 -10.09 -1.06
C THR A 86 -4.90 -11.43 -1.76
N GLY A 87 -6.05 -12.05 -1.54
CA GLY A 87 -6.43 -13.30 -2.17
C GLY A 87 -7.70 -13.12 -3.01
N GLN A 88 -7.76 -13.80 -4.15
CA GLN A 88 -8.95 -13.89 -4.98
C GLN A 88 -9.27 -15.35 -5.29
N VAL A 89 -10.55 -15.70 -5.20
CA VAL A 89 -11.08 -16.99 -5.66
C VAL A 89 -12.12 -16.72 -6.74
N GLY A 90 -12.06 -17.46 -7.83
CA GLY A 90 -12.93 -17.30 -8.99
C GLY A 90 -13.53 -18.63 -9.43
N VAL A 91 -14.81 -18.58 -9.79
CA VAL A 91 -15.54 -19.68 -10.41
C VAL A 91 -16.08 -19.18 -11.74
N ARG A 92 -15.86 -19.93 -12.82
CA ARG A 92 -16.41 -19.62 -14.14
C ARG A 92 -17.00 -20.87 -14.76
N TYR A 93 -18.22 -20.75 -15.26
CA TYR A 93 -18.89 -21.80 -16.04
C TYR A 93 -18.96 -21.37 -17.51
N ILE A 94 -18.58 -22.26 -18.42
CA ILE A 94 -18.61 -22.05 -19.86
C ILE A 94 -19.60 -23.05 -20.47
N PHE A 95 -20.69 -22.50 -21.02
CA PHE A 95 -21.72 -23.25 -21.71
C PHE A 95 -21.27 -23.63 -23.13
N ASN A 96 -21.68 -24.82 -23.56
CA ASN A 96 -21.66 -25.31 -24.95
C ASN A 96 -23.07 -25.78 -25.32
#